data_AF-A0A402BBY6-F1
#
_entry.id   AF-A0A402BBY6-F1
#
_cell.length_a   1.000
_cell.length_b   1.000
_cell.length_c   1.000
_cell.angle_alpha   90.00
_cell.angle_beta   90.00
_cell.angle_gamma   90.00
#
_symmetry.space_group_name_H-M   'P 1'
#
loop_
_entity.id
_entity.type
_entity.pdbx_description
1 polymer ?
#
loop_
_entity_poly.entity_id
_entity_poly.type
_entity_poly.pdbx_seq_one_letter_code
_entity_poly.pdbx_strand_id
1 'polypeptide(L)'
;MDFLGMLNLILTVTGILGGVLAYRSGVARTANEIQERVIHALELELTGMRGKLQDMQDENTRLSLLIDTICAALRSRGMAISIDGDMVSISDSGGTSTTTRIQEERFL
;
A
#
# COMPACT_ATOMS: atom_id res chain seq x y z
N MET A 1 -11.87 40.05 58.70
CA MET A 1 -11.66 39.22 57.50
C MET A 1 -12.68 39.68 56.48
N ASP A 2 -12.27 40.46 55.50
CA ASP A 2 -13.20 41.10 54.56
C ASP A 2 -13.80 40.06 53.62
N PHE A 3 -15.12 39.89 53.68
CA PHE A 3 -15.90 38.92 52.90
C PHE A 3 -15.60 39.02 51.39
N LEU A 4 -15.38 40.24 50.87
CA LEU A 4 -14.99 40.46 49.49
C LEU A 4 -13.62 39.86 49.14
N GLY A 5 -12.65 39.92 50.06
CA GLY A 5 -11.32 39.35 49.86
C GLY A 5 -11.37 37.82 49.80
N MET A 6 -12.17 37.20 50.67
CA MET A 6 -12.35 35.75 50.69
C MET A 6 -13.06 35.24 49.43
N LEU A 7 -14.06 35.96 48.95
CA LEU A 7 -14.79 35.61 47.72
C LEU A 7 -13.91 35.74 46.47
N ASN A 8 -13.10 36.80 46.37
CA ASN A 8 -12.16 36.98 45.27
C ASN A 8 -11.11 35.86 45.24
N LEU A 9 -10.55 35.50 46.40
CA LEU A 9 -9.58 34.40 46.54
C LEU A 9 -10.16 33.06 46.08
N ILE A 10 -11.38 32.73 46.51
CA ILE A 10 -12.06 31.49 46.11
C ILE A 10 -12.30 31.48 44.60
N LEU A 11 -12.73 32.60 44.03
CA LEU A 11 -13.04 32.70 42.60
C LEU A 11 -11.78 32.56 41.74
N THR A 12 -10.65 33.13 42.16
CA THR A 12 -9.37 32.96 41.46
C THR A 12 -8.85 31.53 41.56
N VAL A 13 -8.87 30.93 42.76
CA VAL A 13 -8.40 29.55 42.95
C VAL A 13 -9.25 28.56 42.16
N THR A 14 -10.57 28.71 42.19
CA THR A 14 -11.49 27.82 41.47
C THR A 14 -11.42 28.05 39.95
N GLY A 15 -11.20 29.30 39.51
CA GLY A 15 -11.00 29.62 38.10
C GLY A 15 -9.71 29.00 37.53
N ILE A 16 -8.62 29.04 38.29
CA ILE A 16 -7.35 28.43 37.88
C ILE A 16 -7.48 26.89 37.85
N LEU A 17 -8.02 26.29 38.92
CA LEU A 17 -8.21 24.83 38.98
C LEU A 17 -9.19 24.33 37.92
N GLY A 18 -10.32 25.03 37.75
CA GLY A 18 -11.32 24.75 36.74
C GLY A 18 -10.78 24.90 35.33
N GLY A 19 -10.01 25.96 35.07
CA GLY A 19 -9.35 26.19 33.78
C GLY A 19 -8.33 25.11 33.44
N VAL A 20 -7.49 24.70 34.39
CA VAL A 20 -6.48 23.64 34.19
C VAL A 20 -7.12 22.28 33.96
N LEU A 21 -8.17 21.93 34.71
CA LEU A 21 -8.90 20.68 34.52
C LEU A 21 -9.69 20.65 33.20
N ALA A 22 -10.32 21.76 32.82
CA ALA A 22 -11.01 21.89 31.54
C ALA A 22 -10.02 21.82 30.37
N TYR A 23 -8.86 22.44 30.49
CA TYR A 23 -7.81 22.39 29.47
C TYR A 23 -7.22 20.98 29.34
N ARG A 24 -6.89 20.31 30.45
CA ARG A 24 -6.39 18.92 30.41
C ARG A 24 -7.42 17.94 29.88
N SER A 25 -8.69 18.06 30.26
CA SER A 25 -9.74 17.16 29.77
C SER A 25 -10.11 17.42 28.30
N GLY A 26 -10.06 18.68 27.84
CA GLY A 26 -10.22 19.04 26.43
C GLY A 26 -9.09 18.47 25.56
N VAL A 27 -7.84 18.60 25.99
CA VAL A 27 -6.66 18.10 25.26
C VAL A 27 -6.57 16.56 25.30
N ALA A 28 -6.95 15.93 26.41
CA ALA A 28 -6.96 14.46 26.50
C ALA A 28 -8.01 13.83 25.56
N ARG A 29 -9.15 14.50 25.35
CA ARG A 29 -10.18 14.02 24.40
C ARG A 29 -9.73 14.20 22.94
N THR A 30 -9.10 15.31 22.59
CA THR A 30 -8.64 15.56 21.22
C THR A 30 -7.47 14.66 20.81
N ALA A 31 -6.56 14.34 21.74
CA ALA A 31 -5.45 13.42 21.43
C ALA A 31 -5.92 11.99 21.13
N ASN A 32 -6.95 11.51 21.82
CA ASN A 32 -7.44 10.15 21.67
C ASN A 32 -8.19 9.94 20.33
N GLU A 33 -8.99 10.92 19.90
CA GLU A 33 -9.72 10.87 18.61
C GLU A 33 -8.80 10.97 17.39
N ILE A 34 -7.69 11.70 17.50
CA ILE A 34 -6.76 11.89 16.38
C ILE A 34 -5.93 10.62 16.14
N GLN A 35 -5.51 9.92 17.21
CA GLN A 35 -4.73 8.69 17.07
C GLN A 35 -5.54 7.56 16.40
N GLU A 36 -6.81 7.40 16.75
CA GLU A 36 -7.64 6.31 16.25
C GLU A 36 -7.89 6.42 14.73
N ARG A 37 -8.07 7.64 14.22
CA ARG A 37 -8.28 7.90 12.78
C ARG A 37 -7.02 7.66 11.94
N VAL A 38 -5.85 7.97 12.48
CA VAL A 38 -4.57 7.77 11.76
C VAL A 38 -4.22 6.28 11.69
N ILE A 39 -4.44 5.53 12.79
CA ILE A 39 -4.21 4.08 12.83
C ILE A 39 -5.14 3.39 11.82
N HIS A 40 -6.42 3.73 11.82
CA HIS A 40 -7.39 3.14 10.90
C HIS A 40 -7.10 3.48 9.42
N ALA A 41 -6.61 4.69 9.12
CA ALA A 41 -6.22 5.06 7.76
C ALA A 41 -5.00 4.26 7.25
N LEU A 42 -3.99 4.08 8.11
CA LEU A 42 -2.78 3.31 7.78
C LEU A 42 -3.07 1.81 7.60
N GLU A 43 -3.94 1.22 8.43
CA GLU A 43 -4.36 -0.18 8.28
C GLU A 43 -5.13 -0.42 6.97
N LEU A 44 -5.97 0.54 6.57
CA LEU A 44 -6.72 0.46 5.32
C LEU A 44 -5.78 0.54 4.10
N GLU A 45 -4.79 1.41 4.16
CA GLU A 45 -3.79 1.58 3.10
C GLU A 45 -2.89 0.35 2.97
N LEU A 46 -2.45 -0.22 4.10
CA LEU A 46 -1.68 -1.47 4.13
C LEU A 46 -2.47 -2.66 3.58
N THR A 47 -3.77 -2.74 3.90
CA THR A 47 -4.64 -3.81 3.40
C THR A 47 -4.86 -3.66 1.90
N GLY A 48 -5.08 -2.43 1.41
CA GLY A 48 -5.20 -2.15 -0.02
C GLY A 48 -3.93 -2.44 -0.81
N MET A 49 -2.75 -2.10 -0.26
CA MET A 49 -1.47 -2.40 -0.89
C MET A 49 -1.16 -3.90 -0.92
N ARG A 50 -1.49 -4.64 0.15
CA ARG A 50 -1.35 -6.10 0.18
C ARG A 50 -2.25 -6.79 -0.82
N GLY A 51 -3.50 -6.35 -0.98
CA GLY A 51 -4.41 -6.86 -2.00
C GLY A 51 -3.85 -6.68 -3.41
N LYS A 52 -3.36 -5.47 -3.74
CA LYS A 52 -2.73 -5.22 -5.04
C LYS A 52 -1.48 -6.07 -5.28
N LEU A 53 -0.66 -6.29 -4.25
CA LEU A 53 0.50 -7.17 -4.36
C LEU A 53 0.10 -8.62 -4.62
N GLN A 54 -0.96 -9.09 -3.98
CA GLN A 54 -1.49 -10.43 -4.21
C GLN A 54 -2.07 -10.58 -5.61
N ASP A 55 -2.88 -9.61 -6.06
CA ASP A 55 -3.43 -9.60 -7.42
C ASP A 55 -2.31 -9.57 -8.48
N MET A 56 -1.25 -8.79 -8.25
CA MET A 56 -0.07 -8.75 -9.14
C MET A 56 0.72 -10.07 -9.10
N GLN A 57 0.83 -10.75 -7.96
CA GLN A 57 1.49 -12.06 -7.88
C GLN A 57 0.69 -13.15 -8.59
N ASP A 58 -0.63 -13.15 -8.43
CA ASP A 58 -1.53 -14.10 -9.07
C ASP A 58 -1.51 -13.93 -10.59
N GLU A 59 -1.55 -12.68 -11.07
CA GLU A 59 -1.44 -12.41 -12.51
C GLU A 59 -0.05 -12.75 -13.07
N ASN A 60 1.03 -12.51 -12.32
CA ASN A 60 2.38 -12.90 -12.74
C ASN A 60 2.51 -14.44 -12.85
N THR A 61 1.92 -15.16 -11.90
CA THR A 61 1.87 -16.64 -11.91
C THR A 61 1.08 -17.15 -13.11
N ARG A 62 -0.07 -16.52 -13.39
CA ARG A 62 -0.90 -16.87 -14.54
C ARG A 62 -0.20 -16.58 -15.87
N LEU A 63 0.46 -15.43 -16.00
CA LEU A 63 1.24 -15.08 -17.19
C LEU A 63 2.40 -16.06 -17.41
N SER A 64 3.11 -16.43 -16.34
CA SER A 64 4.17 -17.46 -16.40
C SER A 64 3.63 -18.80 -16.90
N LEU A 65 2.47 -19.24 -16.38
CA LEU A 65 1.83 -20.48 -16.81
C LEU A 65 1.42 -20.44 -18.30
N LEU A 66 0.93 -19.30 -18.78
CA LEU A 66 0.59 -19.10 -20.20
C LEU A 66 1.84 -19.15 -21.08
N ILE A 67 2.92 -18.49 -20.68
CA ILE A 67 4.21 -18.52 -21.39
C ILE A 67 4.74 -19.96 -21.46
N ASP A 68 4.70 -20.69 -20.35
CA ASP A 68 5.14 -22.09 -20.31
C ASP A 68 4.29 -22.97 -21.22
N THR A 69 2.98 -22.76 -21.23
CA THR A 69 2.05 -23.51 -22.11
C THR A 69 2.35 -23.24 -23.58
N ILE A 70 2.57 -21.97 -23.95
CA ILE A 70 2.94 -21.55 -25.31
C ILE A 70 4.30 -22.13 -25.69
N CYS A 71 5.28 -22.06 -24.78
CA CYS A 71 6.61 -22.62 -24.99
C CYS A 71 6.56 -24.14 -25.18
N ALA A 72 5.75 -24.85 -24.40
CA ALA A 72 5.54 -26.28 -24.53
C ALA A 72 4.88 -26.63 -25.88
N ALA A 73 3.86 -25.89 -26.29
CA ALA A 73 3.17 -26.07 -27.56
C ALA A 73 4.11 -25.82 -28.76
N LEU A 74 4.96 -24.79 -28.69
CA LEU A 74 5.91 -24.46 -29.75
C LEU A 74 7.09 -25.46 -29.82
N ARG A 75 7.61 -25.90 -28.66
CA ARG A 75 8.60 -26.99 -28.59
C ARG A 75 8.06 -28.29 -29.18
N SER A 76 6.78 -28.60 -28.94
CA SER A 76 6.12 -29.78 -29.53
C SER A 76 6.08 -29.76 -31.06
N ARG A 77 6.17 -28.56 -31.66
CA ARG A 77 6.23 -28.34 -33.12
C ARG A 77 7.65 -28.25 -33.68
N GLY A 78 8.68 -28.51 -32.87
CA GLY A 78 10.09 -28.49 -33.31
C GLY A 78 10.76 -27.12 -33.27
N MET A 79 10.11 -26.11 -32.66
CA MET A 79 10.70 -24.78 -32.46
C MET A 79 11.35 -24.69 -31.07
N ALA A 80 12.63 -24.34 -31.02
CA ALA A 80 13.35 -24.07 -29.79
C ALA A 80 13.25 -22.59 -29.43
N ILE A 81 12.68 -22.32 -28.25
CA ILE A 81 12.47 -20.97 -27.71
C ILE A 81 13.41 -20.74 -26.55
N SER A 82 14.14 -19.62 -26.61
CA SER A 82 14.97 -19.09 -25.54
C SER A 82 14.47 -17.69 -25.17
N ILE A 83 14.05 -17.52 -23.92
CA ILE A 83 13.66 -16.23 -23.36
C ILE A 83 14.84 -15.76 -22.51
N ASP A 84 15.48 -14.67 -22.92
CA ASP A 84 16.63 -14.08 -22.25
C ASP A 84 16.30 -12.61 -21.89
N GLY A 85 15.82 -12.41 -20.66
CA GLY A 85 15.29 -11.12 -20.21
C GLY A 85 14.14 -10.64 -21.08
N ASP A 86 14.35 -9.51 -21.77
CA ASP A 86 13.38 -8.90 -22.69
C ASP A 86 13.41 -9.50 -24.11
N MET A 87 14.27 -10.47 -24.40
CA MET A 87 14.43 -11.02 -25.75
C MET A 87 13.88 -12.44 -25.85
N VAL A 88 12.98 -12.67 -26.80
CA VAL A 88 12.49 -13.99 -27.16
C VAL A 88 13.14 -14.39 -28.48
N SER A 89 13.94 -15.43 -28.47
CA SER A 89 14.53 -16.04 -29.67
C SER A 89 13.80 -17.34 -29.99
N ILE A 90 13.19 -17.40 -31.17
CA ILE A 90 12.51 -18.58 -31.70
C ILE A 90 13.38 -19.13 -32.83
N SER A 91 13.88 -20.35 -32.65
CA SER A 91 14.68 -21.06 -33.65
C SER A 91 13.94 -22.28 -34.15
N ASP A 92 13.77 -22.39 -35.46
CA ASP A 92 13.18 -23.57 -36.10
C ASP A 92 14.28 -24.53 -36.56
N SER A 93 13.97 -25.82 -36.58
CA SER A 93 14.76 -26.91 -37.15
C SER A 93 15.24 -26.65 -38.59
N GLY A 94 14.59 -25.75 -39.33
CA GLY A 94 14.99 -25.27 -40.66
C GLY A 94 16.11 -24.21 -40.68
N GLY A 95 16.71 -23.87 -39.53
CA GLY A 95 17.83 -22.92 -39.44
C GLY A 95 17.43 -21.44 -39.46
N THR A 96 16.13 -21.14 -39.42
CA THR A 96 15.62 -19.77 -39.32
C THR A 96 15.45 -19.41 -37.85
N SER A 97 16.17 -18.39 -37.39
CA SER A 97 16.09 -17.87 -36.03
C SER A 97 15.54 -16.45 -36.05
N THR A 98 14.42 -16.23 -35.37
CA THR A 98 13.80 -14.90 -35.22
C THR A 98 13.91 -14.47 -33.77
N THR A 99 14.64 -13.38 -33.52
CA THR A 99 14.73 -12.76 -32.19
C THR A 99 13.85 -11.53 -32.17
N THR A 100 12.93 -11.45 -31.22
CA THR A 100 12.01 -10.33 -31.03
C THR A 100 12.09 -9.85 -29.59
N ARG A 101 12.06 -8.53 -29.40
CA ARG A 101 12.02 -7.91 -28.07
C ARG A 101 10.57 -7.89 -27.56
N ILE A 102 10.37 -8.27 -26.30
CA ILE A 102 9.12 -8.04 -25.56
C ILE A 102 8.97 -6.53 -25.42
N GLN A 103 8.10 -5.93 -26.24
CA GLN A 103 7.69 -4.53 -26.07
C GLN A 103 6.52 -4.52 -25.10
N GLU A 104 6.73 -3.96 -23.91
CA GLU A 104 5.61 -3.44 -23.12
C GLU A 104 4.96 -2.32 -23.94
N GLU A 105 3.87 -2.61 -24.65
CA GLU A 105 2.96 -1.57 -25.10
C GLU A 105 2.40 -0.90 -23.83
N ARG A 106 3.10 0.14 -23.36
CA ARG A 106 2.55 1.11 -22.43
C ARG A 106 1.40 1.79 -23.14
N PHE A 107 0.18 1.31 -22.91
CA PHE A 107 -1.03 2.08 -23.15
C PHE A 107 -0.91 3.38 -22.32
N LEU A 108 -0.59 4.48 -23.02
CA LEU A 108 -0.76 5.85 -22.55
C LEU A 108 -2.22 6.28 -22.74
#